data_AF-A0A6B3HPB8-F1
#
_entry.id   AF-A0A6B3HPB8-F1
#
_cell.length_a   1.000
_cell.length_b   1.000
_cell.length_c   1.000
_cell.angle_alpha   90.00
_cell.angle_beta   90.00
_cell.angle_gamma   90.00
#
_symmetry.space_group_name_H-M   'P 1'
#
loop_
_entity.id
_entity.type
_entity.pdbx_description
1 polymer ?
#
loop_
_entity_poly.entity_id
_entity_poly.type
_entity_poly.pdbx_seq_one_letter_code
_entity_poly.pdbx_strand_id
1 'polypeptide(L)'
;QARSGVAVEEVGPDGLHGREPHLAPGLAGGFHYPEDAQVQPARAAARLLECAGRAGARLFLGEEVTAVTTTPEGRVSGVRTARRRLLTGAVVNAAGTWAGRIAELAGSYLPVQPRRGFVLVTEPLPPLVRHKVYAAGYVADVASGDAGLQTSPVVEGTPAGPVLIGASRERVGFDRRISAEAVQRLAAAATGLFPVLAQVRVLRVYCGFRPYLPDHLPAI
;
A
#
# COMPACT_ATOMS: atom_id res chain seq x y z
N GLN A 1 5.00 0.72 21.53
CA GLN A 1 5.22 1.97 20.78
C GLN A 1 5.80 3.06 21.65
N ALA A 2 5.17 3.45 22.78
CA ALA A 2 5.75 4.45 23.69
C ALA A 2 7.17 4.11 24.21
N ARG A 3 7.42 2.85 24.59
CA ARG A 3 8.78 2.37 24.95
C ARG A 3 9.83 2.50 23.83
N SER A 4 9.39 2.70 22.60
CA SER A 4 10.22 2.89 21.41
C SER A 4 10.33 4.36 20.99
N GLY A 5 9.85 5.30 21.82
CA GLY A 5 9.93 6.75 21.57
C GLY A 5 8.83 7.33 20.69
N VAL A 6 7.79 6.54 20.34
CA VAL A 6 6.65 7.03 19.57
C VAL A 6 5.68 7.77 20.48
N ALA A 7 5.31 9.02 20.15
CA ALA A 7 4.25 9.71 20.87
C ALA A 7 2.90 9.02 20.63
N VAL A 8 2.20 8.67 21.71
CA VAL A 8 0.89 8.00 21.65
C VAL A 8 -0.03 8.65 22.67
N GLU A 9 -1.22 9.04 22.21
CA GLU A 9 -2.28 9.58 23.02
C GLU A 9 -3.41 8.54 23.08
N GLU A 10 -3.70 8.01 24.27
CA GLU A 10 -4.89 7.19 24.48
C GLU A 10 -6.14 8.09 24.46
N VAL A 11 -7.15 7.69 23.72
CA VAL A 11 -8.40 8.42 23.54
C VAL A 11 -9.54 7.55 24.01
N GLY A 12 -10.13 7.89 25.16
CA GLY A 12 -11.33 7.22 25.65
C GLY A 12 -12.56 7.48 24.76
N PRO A 13 -13.67 6.76 24.98
CA PRO A 13 -14.90 6.89 24.21
C PRO A 13 -15.38 8.35 24.04
N ASP A 14 -15.35 9.12 25.13
CA ASP A 14 -15.85 10.51 25.16
C ASP A 14 -14.99 11.48 24.34
N GLY A 15 -13.71 11.14 24.11
CA GLY A 15 -12.77 11.96 23.35
C GLY A 15 -12.80 11.73 21.84
N LEU A 16 -13.41 10.62 21.38
CA LEU A 16 -13.37 10.22 19.97
C LEU A 16 -14.05 11.24 19.05
N HIS A 17 -15.28 11.66 19.38
CA HIS A 17 -16.03 12.58 18.52
C HIS A 17 -15.46 14.00 18.51
N GLY A 18 -14.69 14.40 19.53
CA GLY A 18 -13.93 15.65 19.49
C GLY A 18 -12.88 15.64 18.37
N ARG A 19 -12.26 14.48 18.14
CA ARG A 19 -11.25 14.28 17.09
C ARG A 19 -11.87 13.99 15.73
N GLU A 20 -12.81 13.04 15.68
CA GLU A 20 -13.52 12.60 14.48
C GLU A 20 -15.04 12.66 14.70
N PRO A 21 -15.70 13.79 14.40
CA PRO A 21 -17.11 14.01 14.71
C PRO A 21 -18.09 13.06 14.01
N HIS A 22 -17.65 12.40 12.95
CA HIS A 22 -18.48 11.54 12.10
C HIS A 22 -18.28 10.05 12.34
N LEU A 23 -17.52 9.67 13.37
CA LEU A 23 -17.42 8.27 13.79
C LEU A 23 -18.78 7.72 14.23
N ALA A 24 -18.92 6.40 14.11
CA ALA A 24 -20.05 5.69 14.69
C ALA A 24 -20.06 5.81 16.22
N PRO A 25 -21.25 5.89 16.83
CA PRO A 25 -21.37 5.90 18.29
C PRO A 25 -21.01 4.53 18.90
N GLY A 26 -20.73 4.51 20.20
CA GLY A 26 -20.53 3.26 20.96
C GLY A 26 -19.15 2.60 20.80
N LEU A 27 -18.18 3.30 20.20
CA LEU A 27 -16.80 2.84 20.11
C LEU A 27 -16.11 2.90 21.48
N ALA A 28 -15.26 1.91 21.76
CA ALA A 28 -14.59 1.76 23.06
C ALA A 28 -13.45 2.76 23.33
N GLY A 29 -13.07 3.55 22.33
CA GLY A 29 -11.86 4.40 22.36
C GLY A 29 -10.87 4.04 21.27
N GLY A 30 -9.66 4.59 21.36
CA GLY A 30 -8.58 4.32 20.42
C GLY A 30 -7.26 4.99 20.81
N PHE A 31 -6.30 4.96 19.90
CA PHE A 31 -5.01 5.61 20.06
C PHE A 31 -4.81 6.62 18.94
N HIS A 32 -4.38 7.82 19.31
CA HIS A 32 -4.00 8.87 18.39
C HIS A 32 -2.47 9.00 18.36
N TYR A 33 -1.92 9.03 17.15
CA TYR A 33 -0.49 9.16 16.90
C TYR A 33 -0.25 10.53 16.26
N PRO A 34 0.06 11.58 17.05
CA PRO A 34 0.14 12.96 16.54
C PRO A 34 1.28 13.17 15.54
N GLU A 35 2.28 12.29 15.55
CA GLU A 35 3.43 12.33 14.65
C GLU A 35 3.21 11.54 13.35
N ASP A 36 2.13 10.75 13.27
CA ASP A 36 1.80 10.01 12.06
C ASP A 36 1.37 10.95 10.95
N ALA A 37 1.89 10.72 9.75
CA ALA A 37 1.60 11.53 8.59
C ALA A 37 1.19 10.69 7.39
N GLN A 38 0.51 11.38 6.50
CA GLN A 38 0.05 10.87 5.23
C GLN A 38 0.85 11.52 4.10
N VAL A 39 1.25 10.71 3.12
CA VAL A 39 1.66 11.23 1.81
C VAL A 39 0.76 10.69 0.71
N GLN A 40 0.65 11.42 -0.40
CA GLN A 40 0.08 10.89 -1.63
C GLN A 40 1.16 10.10 -2.38
N PRO A 41 1.18 8.74 -2.31
CA PRO A 41 2.29 7.91 -2.79
C PRO A 41 2.71 8.18 -4.23
N ALA A 42 1.76 8.40 -5.14
CA ALA A 42 2.08 8.69 -6.54
C ALA A 42 2.87 10.00 -6.71
N ARG A 43 2.52 11.04 -5.93
CA ARG A 43 3.23 12.33 -5.96
C ARG A 43 4.59 12.22 -5.30
N ALA A 44 4.69 11.47 -4.20
CA ALA A 44 5.97 11.21 -3.54
C ALA A 44 6.94 10.46 -4.47
N ALA A 45 6.49 9.40 -5.13
CA ALA A 45 7.30 8.65 -6.09
C ALA A 45 7.74 9.51 -7.29
N ALA A 46 6.82 10.29 -7.87
CA ALA A 46 7.15 11.21 -8.96
C ALA A 46 8.22 12.23 -8.55
N ARG A 47 8.11 12.77 -7.33
CA ARG A 47 9.09 13.72 -6.78
C ARG A 47 10.46 13.09 -6.56
N LEU A 48 10.52 11.86 -6.05
CA LEU A 48 11.77 11.12 -5.88
C LEU A 48 12.46 10.88 -7.24
N LEU A 49 11.70 10.49 -8.27
CA LEU A 49 12.23 10.30 -9.62
C LEU A 49 12.75 11.60 -10.23
N GLU A 50 12.04 12.71 -10.04
CA GLU A 50 12.49 14.04 -10.46
C GLU A 50 13.82 14.43 -9.80
N CYS A 51 13.92 14.26 -8.47
CA CYS A 51 15.15 14.52 -7.73
C CYS A 51 16.32 13.65 -8.20
N ALA A 52 16.08 12.37 -8.44
CA ALA A 52 17.09 11.46 -8.99
C ALA A 52 17.55 11.90 -10.38
N GLY A 53 16.62 12.34 -11.25
CA GLY A 53 16.94 12.87 -12.57
C GLY A 53 17.81 14.13 -12.50
N ARG A 54 17.51 15.06 -11.58
CA ARG A 54 18.35 16.25 -11.32
C ARG A 54 19.75 15.90 -10.82
N ALA A 55 19.89 14.78 -10.11
CA ALA A 55 21.17 14.23 -9.69
C ALA A 55 21.89 13.41 -10.78
N GLY A 56 21.36 13.36 -12.01
CA GLY A 56 21.98 12.69 -13.16
C GLY A 56 21.49 11.26 -13.43
N ALA A 57 20.50 10.76 -12.67
CA ALA A 57 19.91 9.46 -12.98
C ALA A 57 19.17 9.49 -14.32
N ARG A 58 19.29 8.41 -15.08
CA ARG A 58 18.58 8.23 -16.36
C ARG A 58 17.40 7.30 -16.17
N LEU A 59 16.21 7.77 -16.53
CA LEU A 59 14.98 6.99 -16.43
C LEU A 59 14.60 6.39 -17.79
N PHE A 60 14.41 5.08 -17.84
CA PHE A 60 13.98 4.36 -19.03
C PHE A 60 12.59 3.74 -18.81
N LEU A 61 11.55 4.47 -19.21
CA LEU A 61 10.16 4.02 -19.07
C LEU A 61 9.75 3.03 -20.17
N GLY A 62 8.87 2.10 -19.82
CA GLY A 62 8.39 1.05 -20.71
C GLY A 62 9.48 0.04 -21.08
N GLU A 63 10.52 -0.10 -20.27
CA GLU A 63 11.61 -1.04 -20.50
C GLU A 63 11.66 -2.11 -19.43
N GLU A 64 11.15 -3.28 -19.80
CA GLU A 64 11.25 -4.48 -18.99
C GLU A 64 12.66 -5.06 -19.06
N VAL A 65 13.23 -5.38 -17.90
CA VAL A 65 14.47 -6.14 -17.81
C VAL A 65 14.17 -7.60 -18.11
N THR A 66 14.83 -8.14 -19.13
CA THR A 66 14.62 -9.51 -19.66
C THR A 66 15.81 -10.43 -19.40
N ALA A 67 16.96 -9.88 -18.99
CA ALA A 67 18.10 -10.65 -18.50
C ALA A 67 18.99 -9.80 -17.59
N VAL A 68 19.61 -10.45 -16.61
CA VAL A 68 20.77 -9.93 -15.87
C VAL A 68 21.99 -10.68 -16.40
N THR A 69 22.98 -9.96 -16.90
CA THR A 69 24.19 -10.58 -17.45
C THR A 69 25.27 -10.66 -16.39
N THR A 70 26.02 -11.76 -16.38
CA THR A 70 27.14 -11.99 -15.46
C THR A 70 28.46 -12.22 -16.21
N THR A 71 29.59 -12.05 -15.55
CA THR A 71 30.90 -12.51 -16.02
C THR A 71 31.03 -14.02 -15.80
N PRO A 72 32.04 -14.69 -16.37
CA PRO A 72 32.31 -16.12 -16.11
C PRO A 72 32.52 -16.44 -14.62
N GLU A 73 32.99 -15.48 -13.84
CA GLU A 73 33.21 -15.58 -12.39
C GLU A 73 31.94 -15.29 -11.57
N GLY A 74 30.78 -15.11 -12.23
CA GLY A 74 29.48 -14.91 -11.58
C GLY A 74 29.19 -13.48 -11.14
N ARG A 75 30.02 -12.49 -11.47
CA ARG A 75 29.77 -11.08 -11.12
C ARG A 75 28.77 -10.45 -12.08
N VAL A 76 27.89 -9.57 -11.59
CA VAL A 76 26.99 -8.80 -12.46
C VAL A 76 27.82 -7.94 -13.43
N SER A 77 27.45 -7.98 -14.71
CA SER A 77 28.06 -7.19 -15.79
C SER A 77 27.06 -6.29 -16.52
N GLY A 78 25.76 -6.45 -16.26
CA GLY A 78 24.74 -5.59 -16.87
C GLY A 78 23.32 -6.13 -16.80
N VAL A 79 22.42 -5.40 -17.48
CA VAL A 79 21.03 -5.81 -17.73
C VAL A 79 20.69 -5.65 -19.21
N ARG A 80 19.72 -6.44 -19.68
CA ARG A 80 19.19 -6.36 -21.04
C ARG A 80 17.69 -6.10 -21.02
N THR A 81 17.25 -5.22 -21.91
CA THR A 81 15.84 -4.96 -22.23
C THR A 81 15.61 -5.32 -23.70
N ALA A 82 14.37 -5.26 -24.17
CA ALA A 82 14.08 -5.42 -25.60
C ALA A 82 14.75 -4.35 -26.48
N ARG A 83 15.11 -3.19 -25.92
CA ARG A 83 15.60 -2.02 -26.66
C ARG A 83 17.10 -1.76 -26.48
N ARG A 84 17.70 -2.25 -25.39
CA ARG A 84 19.10 -1.92 -25.07
C ARG A 84 19.78 -2.95 -24.18
N ARG A 85 21.10 -2.86 -24.17
CA ARG A 85 21.97 -3.47 -23.16
C ARG A 85 22.59 -2.34 -22.33
N LEU A 86 22.52 -2.45 -21.01
CA LEU A 86 23.12 -1.52 -20.07
C LEU A 86 24.23 -2.25 -19.32
N LEU A 87 25.47 -1.83 -19.50
CA LEU A 87 26.61 -2.36 -18.75
C LEU A 87 26.66 -1.69 -17.37
N THR A 88 26.80 -2.49 -16.33
CA THR A 88 26.91 -2.01 -14.94
C THR A 88 27.57 -3.08 -14.08
N GLY A 89 28.31 -2.67 -13.04
CA GLY A 89 28.88 -3.57 -12.05
C GLY A 89 27.92 -3.97 -10.93
N ALA A 90 26.75 -3.31 -10.84
CA ALA A 90 25.75 -3.57 -9.80
C ALA A 90 24.32 -3.37 -10.33
N VAL A 91 23.40 -4.15 -9.80
CA VAL A 91 21.95 -4.09 -10.08
C VAL A 91 21.20 -4.20 -8.76
N VAL A 92 20.25 -3.29 -8.54
CA VAL A 92 19.33 -3.33 -7.39
C VAL A 92 17.95 -3.77 -7.88
N ASN A 93 17.42 -4.84 -7.32
CA ASN A 93 16.11 -5.35 -7.66
C ASN A 93 15.03 -4.66 -6.82
N ALA A 94 14.43 -3.59 -7.38
CA ALA A 94 13.32 -2.85 -6.78
C ALA A 94 11.98 -3.11 -7.50
N ALA A 95 11.79 -4.29 -8.11
CA ALA A 95 10.65 -4.59 -8.97
C ALA A 95 9.35 -4.97 -8.23
N GLY A 96 9.23 -4.65 -6.94
CA GLY A 96 8.03 -4.90 -6.14
C GLY A 96 7.56 -6.35 -6.20
N THR A 97 6.29 -6.57 -6.55
CA THR A 97 5.71 -7.91 -6.69
C THR A 97 6.31 -8.76 -7.82
N TRP A 98 7.06 -8.15 -8.74
CA TRP A 98 7.79 -8.85 -9.80
C TRP A 98 9.26 -9.12 -9.44
N ALA A 99 9.70 -8.79 -8.23
CA ALA A 99 11.10 -8.97 -7.83
C ALA A 99 11.56 -10.44 -7.90
N GLY A 100 10.67 -11.41 -7.69
CA GLY A 100 10.97 -12.83 -7.84
C GLY A 100 11.42 -13.16 -9.26
N ARG A 101 10.73 -12.62 -10.28
CA ARG A 101 11.10 -12.78 -11.68
C ARG A 101 12.47 -12.20 -11.99
N ILE A 102 12.79 -11.03 -11.44
CA ILE A 102 14.11 -10.42 -11.63
C ILE A 102 15.21 -11.22 -10.92
N ALA A 103 14.92 -11.79 -9.75
CA ALA A 103 15.86 -12.68 -9.05
C ALA A 103 16.17 -13.95 -9.87
N GLU A 104 15.16 -14.56 -10.49
CA GLU A 104 15.34 -15.72 -11.38
C GLU A 104 16.27 -15.38 -12.57
N LEU A 105 16.12 -14.20 -13.17
CA LEU A 105 16.99 -13.74 -14.27
C LEU A 105 18.46 -13.60 -13.85
N ALA A 106 18.73 -13.45 -12.55
CA ALA A 106 20.06 -13.41 -11.96
C ALA A 106 20.51 -14.78 -11.40
N GLY A 107 19.75 -15.86 -11.63
CA GLY A 107 20.07 -17.19 -11.09
C GLY A 107 19.82 -17.33 -9.59
N SER A 108 19.00 -16.46 -8.99
CA SER A 108 18.65 -16.46 -7.57
C SER A 108 17.15 -16.72 -7.36
N TYR A 109 16.76 -16.97 -6.11
CA TYR A 109 15.38 -17.20 -5.72
C TYR A 109 14.94 -16.17 -4.68
N LEU A 110 13.81 -15.51 -4.93
CA LEU A 110 13.16 -14.59 -4.00
C LEU A 110 11.66 -14.91 -3.97
N PRO A 111 11.10 -15.44 -2.87
CA PRO A 111 9.72 -15.94 -2.80
C PRO A 111 8.68 -14.81 -2.66
N VAL A 112 8.82 -13.71 -3.38
CA VAL A 112 7.85 -12.62 -3.35
C VAL A 112 6.57 -13.05 -4.08
N GLN A 113 5.43 -12.81 -3.46
CA GLN A 113 4.12 -13.11 -4.02
C GLN A 113 3.25 -11.85 -4.03
N PRO A 114 2.33 -11.70 -5.00
CA PRO A 114 1.36 -10.62 -4.99
C PRO A 114 0.27 -10.86 -3.93
N ARG A 115 0.10 -9.91 -3.00
CA ARG A 115 -1.08 -9.83 -2.13
C ARG A 115 -2.00 -8.73 -2.64
N ARG A 116 -3.09 -9.12 -3.30
CA ARG A 116 -4.05 -8.19 -3.91
C ARG A 116 -4.82 -7.44 -2.83
N GLY A 117 -5.09 -6.17 -3.07
CA GLY A 117 -6.05 -5.38 -2.28
C GLY A 117 -6.81 -4.38 -3.14
N PHE A 118 -8.01 -4.04 -2.70
CA PHE A 118 -8.84 -3.00 -3.29
C PHE A 118 -8.87 -1.74 -2.44
N VAL A 119 -9.07 -0.61 -3.11
CA VAL A 119 -9.39 0.68 -2.51
C VAL A 119 -10.56 1.29 -3.26
N LEU A 120 -11.55 1.76 -2.52
CA LEU A 120 -12.69 2.53 -3.03
C LEU A 120 -12.32 4.01 -2.91
N VAL A 121 -12.74 4.79 -3.90
CA VAL A 121 -12.52 6.24 -3.98
C VAL A 121 -13.87 6.91 -4.10
N THR A 122 -14.21 7.77 -3.15
CA THR A 122 -15.48 8.49 -3.17
C THR A 122 -15.46 9.64 -4.17
N GLU A 123 -16.62 10.27 -4.36
CA GLU A 123 -16.68 11.65 -4.86
C GLU A 123 -15.93 12.61 -3.91
N PRO A 124 -15.51 13.80 -4.40
CA PRO A 124 -14.93 14.81 -3.52
C PRO A 124 -15.92 15.21 -2.42
N LEU A 125 -15.46 15.21 -1.17
CA LEU A 125 -16.26 15.56 0.00
C LEU A 125 -15.64 16.76 0.73
N PRO A 126 -16.44 17.50 1.52
CA PRO A 126 -15.87 18.36 2.55
C PRO A 126 -15.07 17.51 3.56
N PRO A 127 -14.25 18.13 4.45
CA PRO A 127 -13.44 17.41 5.44
C PRO A 127 -14.28 16.64 6.49
N LEU A 128 -14.78 15.46 6.12
CA LEU A 128 -15.57 14.56 6.98
C LEU A 128 -14.70 13.62 7.81
N VAL A 129 -13.55 13.23 7.28
CA VAL A 129 -12.58 12.34 7.94
C VAL A 129 -11.31 13.16 8.12
N ARG A 130 -11.01 13.56 9.36
CA ARG A 130 -9.95 14.54 9.65
C ARG A 130 -8.57 13.90 9.69
N HIS A 131 -8.50 12.65 10.13
CA HIS A 131 -7.30 11.83 10.22
C HIS A 131 -7.51 10.50 9.51
N LYS A 132 -6.40 9.83 9.21
CA LYS A 132 -6.46 8.47 8.72
C LYS A 132 -6.84 7.51 9.86
N VAL A 133 -8.00 6.89 9.77
CA VAL A 133 -8.54 6.02 10.82
C VAL A 133 -8.44 4.56 10.42
N TYR A 134 -7.89 3.75 11.33
CA TYR A 134 -7.79 2.31 11.21
C TYR A 134 -8.68 1.65 12.26
N ALA A 135 -9.49 0.66 11.89
CA ALA A 135 -10.06 -0.23 12.90
C ALA A 135 -8.97 -1.11 13.51
N ALA A 136 -9.09 -1.44 14.81
CA ALA A 136 -8.09 -2.23 15.53
C ALA A 136 -7.76 -3.59 14.87
N GLY A 137 -8.74 -4.22 14.22
CA GLY A 137 -8.55 -5.45 13.44
C GLY A 137 -7.50 -5.35 12.32
N TYR A 138 -7.18 -4.13 11.86
CA TYR A 138 -6.20 -3.89 10.81
C TYR A 138 -4.81 -4.46 11.14
N VAL A 139 -4.40 -4.37 12.41
CA VAL A 139 -3.08 -4.88 12.85
C VAL A 139 -3.04 -6.40 12.72
N ALA A 140 -4.11 -7.09 13.12
CA ALA A 140 -4.23 -8.54 13.00
C ALA A 140 -4.24 -8.99 11.53
N ASP A 141 -4.98 -8.29 10.66
CA ASP A 141 -5.04 -8.61 9.23
C ASP A 141 -3.70 -8.43 8.50
N VAL A 142 -2.91 -7.43 8.88
CA VAL A 142 -1.56 -7.23 8.33
C VAL A 142 -0.65 -8.38 8.71
N ALA A 143 -0.67 -8.78 9.99
CA ALA A 143 0.14 -9.86 10.53
C ALA A 143 -0.33 -11.26 10.08
N SER A 144 -1.59 -11.39 9.65
CA SER A 144 -2.15 -12.69 9.27
C SER A 144 -1.47 -13.29 8.05
N GLY A 145 -1.08 -14.56 8.17
CA GLY A 145 -0.59 -15.41 7.09
C GLY A 145 -1.70 -16.10 6.29
N ASP A 146 -2.98 -15.83 6.54
CA ASP A 146 -4.09 -16.43 5.77
C ASP A 146 -4.09 -15.94 4.32
N ALA A 147 -4.41 -16.83 3.38
CA ALA A 147 -4.55 -16.55 1.96
C ALA A 147 -5.90 -15.94 1.59
N GLY A 148 -6.93 -16.20 2.42
CA GLY A 148 -8.30 -15.80 2.20
C GLY A 148 -8.51 -14.28 2.20
N LEU A 149 -9.70 -13.88 1.77
CA LEU A 149 -10.12 -12.47 1.75
C LEU A 149 -10.27 -11.93 3.17
N GLN A 150 -9.42 -10.96 3.50
CA GLN A 150 -9.46 -10.21 4.75
C GLN A 150 -9.76 -8.74 4.45
N THR A 151 -10.51 -8.11 5.33
CA THR A 151 -10.89 -6.70 5.20
C THR A 151 -10.85 -6.02 6.55
N SER A 152 -10.06 -4.95 6.63
CA SER A 152 -10.08 -4.04 7.77
C SER A 152 -10.19 -2.61 7.25
N PRO A 153 -11.18 -1.83 7.73
CA PRO A 153 -11.38 -0.49 7.23
C PRO A 153 -10.21 0.41 7.62
N VAL A 154 -9.65 1.04 6.61
CA VAL A 154 -8.77 2.20 6.67
C VAL A 154 -9.50 3.28 5.90
N VAL A 155 -10.00 4.27 6.63
CA VAL A 155 -10.77 5.37 6.06
C VAL A 155 -9.92 6.63 6.15
N GLU A 156 -9.73 7.26 5.00
CA GLU A 156 -8.70 8.27 4.83
C GLU A 156 -9.25 9.44 4.03
N GLY A 157 -9.47 10.58 4.69
CA GLY A 157 -9.74 11.84 4.00
C GLY A 157 -8.49 12.33 3.26
N THR A 158 -8.65 12.83 2.04
CA THR A 158 -7.54 13.43 1.28
C THR A 158 -7.69 14.94 1.14
N PRO A 159 -6.59 15.72 1.10
CA PRO A 159 -6.66 17.16 0.82
C PRO A 159 -7.27 17.51 -0.54
N ALA A 160 -7.36 16.55 -1.45
CA ALA A 160 -7.98 16.73 -2.77
C ALA A 160 -9.51 16.57 -2.74
N GLY A 161 -10.10 16.17 -1.60
CA GLY A 161 -11.54 16.01 -1.40
C GLY A 161 -12.00 14.55 -1.24
N PRO A 162 -11.63 13.60 -2.12
CA PRO A 162 -12.08 12.21 -1.97
C PRO A 162 -11.63 11.57 -0.66
N VAL A 163 -12.45 10.67 -0.16
CA VAL A 163 -12.10 9.70 0.89
C VAL A 163 -11.65 8.41 0.22
N LEU A 164 -10.53 7.87 0.69
CA LEU A 164 -10.03 6.56 0.29
C LEU A 164 -10.43 5.52 1.34
N ILE A 165 -11.00 4.42 0.88
CA ILE A 165 -11.45 3.32 1.74
C ILE A 165 -10.69 2.07 1.33
N GLY A 166 -9.72 1.70 2.17
CA GLY A 166 -9.06 0.41 2.13
C GLY A 166 -9.35 -0.38 3.40
N ALA A 167 -8.66 -1.47 3.69
CA ALA A 167 -7.93 -2.27 2.73
C ALA A 167 -8.45 -3.70 2.76
N SER A 168 -8.64 -4.28 1.58
CA SER A 168 -8.75 -5.73 1.45
C SER A 168 -7.38 -6.36 1.20
N ARG A 169 -7.26 -7.65 1.52
CA ARG A 169 -6.06 -8.45 1.27
C ARG A 169 -6.46 -9.88 0.92
N GLU A 170 -5.83 -10.44 -0.10
CA GLU A 170 -6.01 -11.85 -0.50
C GLU A 170 -4.82 -12.29 -1.36
N ARG A 171 -4.52 -13.60 -1.38
CA ARG A 171 -3.47 -14.19 -2.23
C ARG A 171 -4.09 -15.00 -3.37
N VAL A 172 -4.31 -14.34 -4.50
CA VAL A 172 -4.96 -14.91 -5.70
C VAL A 172 -4.10 -14.74 -6.96
N GLY A 173 -2.79 -14.64 -6.79
CA GLY A 173 -1.87 -14.30 -7.87
C GLY A 173 -2.09 -12.87 -8.38
N PHE A 174 -1.86 -12.66 -9.67
CA PHE A 174 -2.00 -11.36 -10.34
C PHE A 174 -3.41 -11.11 -10.91
N ASP A 175 -4.44 -11.73 -10.36
CA ASP A 175 -5.82 -11.51 -10.81
C ASP A 175 -6.27 -10.06 -10.53
N ARG A 176 -6.61 -9.32 -11.59
CA ARG A 176 -7.01 -7.90 -11.50
C ARG A 176 -8.51 -7.69 -11.48
N ARG A 177 -9.32 -8.76 -11.63
CA ARG A 177 -10.78 -8.66 -11.63
C ARG A 177 -11.27 -8.03 -10.33
N ILE A 178 -12.27 -7.16 -10.44
CA ILE A 178 -12.92 -6.58 -9.27
C ILE A 178 -13.72 -7.67 -8.56
N SER A 179 -13.57 -7.77 -7.24
CA SER A 179 -14.39 -8.65 -6.40
C SER A 179 -15.54 -7.86 -5.78
N ALA A 180 -16.78 -8.19 -6.18
CA ALA A 180 -17.98 -7.58 -5.62
C ALA A 180 -18.06 -7.79 -4.10
N GLU A 181 -17.70 -8.99 -3.63
CA GLU A 181 -17.64 -9.32 -2.20
C GLU A 181 -16.64 -8.43 -1.46
N ALA A 182 -15.41 -8.26 -1.97
CA ALA A 182 -14.42 -7.41 -1.32
C ALA A 182 -14.86 -5.95 -1.28
N VAL A 183 -15.47 -5.45 -2.36
CA VAL A 183 -16.02 -4.08 -2.42
C VAL A 183 -17.15 -3.90 -1.41
N GLN A 184 -18.09 -4.85 -1.32
CA GLN A 184 -19.19 -4.81 -0.36
C GLN A 184 -18.69 -4.84 1.08
N ARG A 185 -17.75 -5.72 1.41
CA ARG A 185 -17.14 -5.79 2.75
C ARG A 185 -16.43 -4.50 3.13
N LEU A 186 -15.69 -3.89 2.20
CA LEU A 186 -15.03 -2.60 2.43
C LEU A 186 -16.03 -1.46 2.64
N ALA A 187 -17.06 -1.38 1.80
CA ALA A 187 -18.11 -0.39 1.95
C ALA A 187 -18.83 -0.55 3.30
N ALA A 188 -19.26 -1.77 3.64
CA ALA A 188 -19.94 -2.07 4.91
C ALA A 188 -19.07 -1.72 6.12
N ALA A 189 -17.79 -2.09 6.10
CA ALA A 189 -16.86 -1.78 7.19
C ALA A 189 -16.63 -0.27 7.34
N ALA A 190 -16.51 0.45 6.23
CA ALA A 190 -16.35 1.91 6.25
C ALA A 190 -17.61 2.61 6.76
N THR A 191 -18.81 2.20 6.32
CA THR A 191 -20.08 2.76 6.81
C THR A 191 -20.37 2.37 8.26
N GLY A 192 -19.87 1.21 8.70
CA GLY A 192 -19.91 0.81 10.11
C GLY A 192 -19.02 1.70 10.99
N LEU A 193 -17.92 2.23 10.46
CA LEU A 193 -17.03 3.14 11.19
C LEU A 193 -17.42 4.61 11.05
N PHE A 194 -17.89 5.01 9.87
CA PHE A 194 -18.35 6.36 9.52
C PHE A 194 -19.72 6.29 8.81
N PRO A 195 -20.83 6.30 9.57
CA PRO A 195 -22.18 6.16 9.01
C PRO A 195 -22.53 7.20 7.93
N VAL A 196 -21.94 8.39 8.01
CA VAL A 196 -22.10 9.47 7.01
C VAL A 196 -21.71 9.04 5.59
N LEU A 197 -20.84 8.05 5.43
CA LEU A 197 -20.40 7.55 4.13
C LEU A 197 -21.45 6.69 3.42
N ALA A 198 -22.54 6.28 4.09
CA ALA A 198 -23.56 5.42 3.51
C ALA A 198 -24.33 6.06 2.32
N GLN A 199 -24.33 7.40 2.25
CA GLN A 199 -24.99 8.16 1.19
C GLN A 199 -24.02 8.73 0.16
N VAL A 200 -22.73 8.39 0.27
CA VAL A 200 -21.66 8.93 -0.58
C VAL A 200 -21.45 8.04 -1.80
N ARG A 201 -21.26 8.65 -2.97
CA ARG A 201 -20.97 7.91 -4.20
C ARG A 201 -19.52 7.45 -4.24
N VAL A 202 -19.31 6.19 -4.61
CA VAL A 202 -18.01 5.67 -4.99
C VAL A 202 -17.81 5.93 -6.49
N LEU A 203 -16.81 6.75 -6.83
CA LEU A 203 -16.48 7.06 -8.22
C LEU A 203 -15.60 6.01 -8.87
N ARG A 204 -14.75 5.35 -8.07
CA ARG A 204 -13.77 4.40 -8.58
C ARG A 204 -13.44 3.33 -7.56
N VAL A 205 -13.18 2.13 -8.06
CA VAL A 205 -12.49 1.07 -7.33
C VAL A 205 -11.21 0.76 -8.10
N TYR A 206 -10.08 0.65 -7.40
CA TYR A 206 -8.85 0.16 -7.99
C TYR A 206 -8.26 -0.98 -7.18
N CYS A 207 -7.54 -1.86 -7.89
CA CYS A 207 -6.77 -2.94 -7.30
C CYS A 207 -5.27 -2.64 -7.37
N GLY A 208 -4.53 -3.10 -6.36
CA GLY A 208 -3.07 -3.08 -6.32
C GLY A 208 -2.54 -4.37 -5.71
N PHE A 209 -1.28 -4.67 -5.98
CA PHE A 209 -0.58 -5.85 -5.43
C PHE A 209 0.53 -5.38 -4.49
N ARG A 210 0.49 -5.87 -3.26
CA ARG A 210 1.53 -5.64 -2.26
C ARG A 210 2.57 -6.76 -2.39
N PRO A 211 3.88 -6.46 -2.40
CA PRO A 211 4.90 -7.49 -2.32
C PRO A 211 4.80 -8.18 -0.96
N TYR A 212 4.51 -9.47 -0.96
CA TYR A 212 4.43 -10.31 0.22
C TYR A 212 5.59 -11.30 0.23
N LEU A 213 6.29 -11.39 1.36
CA LEU A 213 7.27 -12.43 1.64
C LEU A 213 6.75 -13.34 2.77
N PRO A 214 7.07 -14.65 2.77
CA PRO A 214 6.54 -15.59 3.76
C PRO A 214 6.84 -15.25 5.22
N ASP A 215 7.95 -14.55 5.48
CA ASP A 215 8.36 -14.10 6.81
C ASP A 215 7.77 -12.72 7.19
N HIS A 216 6.99 -12.11 6.30
CA HIS A 216 6.40 -10.77 6.44
C HIS A 216 7.42 -9.63 6.57
N LEU A 217 8.70 -9.85 6.24
CA LEU A 217 9.76 -8.85 6.32
C LEU A 217 10.15 -8.34 4.92
N PRO A 218 10.73 -7.12 4.82
CA PRO A 218 11.35 -6.67 3.57
C PRO A 218 12.63 -7.48 3.26
N ALA A 219 12.86 -7.77 1.97
CA ALA A 219 14.16 -8.20 1.48
C ALA A 219 14.98 -6.96 1.07
N ILE A 220 16.12 -6.72 1.74
CA ILE A 220 17.01 -5.57 1.54
C ILE A 220 18.43 -6.08 1.28
#